data_AF-A0A257JGA4-F1
#
_entry.id   AF-A0A257JGA4-F1
#
_cell.length_a   1.000
_cell.length_b   1.000
_cell.length_c   1.000
_cell.angle_alpha   90.00
_cell.angle_beta   90.00
_cell.angle_gamma   90.00
#
_symmetry.space_group_name_H-M   'P 1'
#
loop_
_entity.id
_entity.type
_entity.pdbx_description
1 polymer ?
#
loop_
_entity_poly.entity_id
_entity_poly.type
_entity_poly.pdbx_seq_one_letter_code
_entity_poly.pdbx_strand_id
1 'polypeptide(L)'
;MPQQTNAHHLDRRARTIVESLNGTWRQNKGMCCCPAHDDRTPSLSVTLGRKAILFHCFAGCSNEEVIAALDRLGVRNCDLFDGSSAVAADRQEKSAFNSNARRLWHSATAIPGTPAEVYLAQRGVLRASDQLRYLQRTPLGPRGAVQFLPAMLAAVTTDVGVIAVHRTFLDSGSGRLAGFERPKRALGSLG
;
A
#
# COMPACT_ATOMS: atom_id res chain seq x y z
N MET A 1 -20.64 -19.37 13.92
CA MET A 1 -20.18 -18.29 14.82
C MET A 1 -18.71 -18.51 15.17
N PRO A 2 -17.77 -17.62 14.80
CA PRO A 2 -16.37 -17.71 15.28
C PRO A 2 -15.74 -16.39 15.78
N GLN A 3 -16.50 -15.38 16.24
CA GLN A 3 -15.95 -14.05 16.55
C GLN A 3 -15.30 -13.91 17.96
N GLN A 4 -15.49 -14.86 18.87
CA GLN A 4 -15.05 -14.72 20.28
C GLN A 4 -13.54 -14.97 20.48
N THR A 5 -12.92 -15.84 19.68
CA THR A 5 -11.52 -16.24 19.84
C THR A 5 -10.53 -15.10 19.54
N ASN A 6 -10.84 -14.24 18.57
CA ASN A 6 -9.94 -13.16 18.14
C ASN A 6 -9.92 -11.97 19.10
N ALA A 7 -11.06 -11.63 19.71
CA ALA A 7 -11.15 -10.55 20.70
C ALA A 7 -10.34 -10.89 21.97
N HIS A 8 -10.40 -12.14 22.43
CA HIS A 8 -9.61 -12.62 23.57
C HIS A 8 -8.11 -12.65 23.28
N HIS A 9 -7.70 -12.92 22.03
CA HIS A 9 -6.30 -12.90 21.63
C HIS A 9 -5.70 -11.48 21.66
N LEU A 10 -6.42 -10.50 21.12
CA LEU A 10 -5.97 -9.11 21.14
C LEU A 10 -5.91 -8.52 22.55
N ASP A 11 -6.89 -8.84 23.40
CA ASP A 11 -6.88 -8.41 24.81
C ASP A 11 -5.64 -8.92 25.55
N ARG A 12 -5.35 -10.22 25.43
CA ARG A 12 -4.15 -10.83 26.04
C ARG A 12 -2.87 -10.12 25.58
N ARG A 13 -2.77 -9.80 24.30
CA ARG A 13 -1.60 -9.12 23.73
C ARG A 13 -1.47 -7.67 24.17
N ALA A 14 -2.56 -6.92 24.17
CA ALA A 14 -2.56 -5.53 24.64
C ALA A 14 -2.12 -5.45 26.10
N ARG A 15 -2.58 -6.39 26.93
CA ARG A 15 -2.12 -6.55 28.32
C ARG A 15 -0.61 -6.83 28.37
N THR A 16 -0.10 -7.80 27.61
CA THR A 16 1.34 -8.13 27.59
C THR A 16 2.21 -6.94 27.20
N ILE A 17 1.81 -6.16 26.18
CA ILE A 17 2.53 -4.95 25.75
C ILE A 17 2.59 -3.91 26.88
N VAL A 18 1.47 -3.68 27.55
CA VAL A 18 1.42 -2.72 28.66
C VAL A 18 2.25 -3.19 29.85
N GLU A 19 2.19 -4.49 30.18
CA GLU A 19 2.98 -5.08 31.28
C GLU A 19 4.49 -5.04 30.98
N SER A 20 4.91 -5.31 29.74
CA SER A 20 6.33 -5.26 29.34
C SER A 20 6.91 -3.85 29.36
N LEU A 21 6.05 -2.83 29.28
CA LEU A 21 6.42 -1.41 29.36
C LEU A 21 6.14 -0.83 30.76
N ASN A 22 6.11 -1.68 31.79
CA ASN A 22 5.89 -1.34 33.20
C ASN A 22 4.60 -0.53 33.45
N GLY A 23 3.57 -0.75 32.63
CA GLY A 23 2.30 -0.05 32.70
C GLY A 23 1.22 -0.77 33.50
N THR A 24 0.02 -0.19 33.49
CA THR A 24 -1.18 -0.76 34.14
C THR A 24 -2.29 -1.00 33.12
N TRP A 25 -2.86 -2.20 33.13
CA TRP A 25 -3.99 -2.58 32.27
C TRP A 25 -5.28 -2.73 33.07
N ARG A 26 -6.38 -2.14 32.60
CA ARG A 26 -7.72 -2.24 33.21
C ARG A 26 -8.79 -2.37 32.12
N GLN A 27 -9.62 -3.41 32.25
CA GLN A 27 -10.70 -3.71 31.30
C GLN A 27 -10.16 -3.86 29.86
N ASN A 28 -10.29 -2.82 29.04
CA ASN A 28 -9.92 -2.79 27.63
C ASN A 28 -8.89 -1.70 27.29
N LYS A 29 -8.26 -1.08 28.30
CA LYS A 29 -7.27 -0.02 28.12
C LYS A 29 -6.17 -0.08 29.17
N GLY A 30 -5.03 0.52 28.87
CA GLY A 30 -3.93 0.65 29.80
C GLY A 30 -3.07 1.86 29.52
N MET A 31 -2.20 2.16 30.48
CA MET A 31 -1.21 3.24 30.40
C MET A 31 0.17 2.64 30.69
N CYS A 32 1.15 2.96 29.85
CA CYS A 32 2.55 2.59 30.05
C CYS A 32 3.50 3.73 29.66
N CYS A 33 4.79 3.59 29.97
CA CYS A 33 5.81 4.51 29.47
C CYS A 33 5.96 4.34 27.95
N CYS A 34 6.08 5.45 27.24
CA CYS A 34 6.24 5.41 25.79
C CYS A 34 7.65 4.91 25.42
N PRO A 35 7.81 3.90 24.55
CA PRO A 35 9.13 3.41 24.16
C PRO A 35 9.84 4.31 23.13
N ALA A 36 9.14 5.31 22.56
CA ALA A 36 9.70 6.22 21.57
C ALA A 36 10.46 7.42 22.17
N HIS A 37 10.37 7.65 23.48
CA HIS A 37 11.17 8.65 24.19
C HIS A 37 11.52 8.15 25.59
N ASP A 38 12.43 8.84 26.29
CA ASP A 38 12.74 8.53 27.68
C ASP A 38 11.64 9.09 28.60
N ASP A 39 10.76 8.21 29.03
CA ASP A 39 9.56 8.54 29.77
C ASP A 39 9.62 8.04 31.22
N ARG A 40 9.44 8.96 32.18
CA ARG A 40 9.43 8.65 33.62
C ARG A 40 8.02 8.47 34.19
N THR A 41 6.99 8.84 33.44
CA THR A 41 5.59 8.78 33.88
C THR A 41 4.70 8.30 32.73
N PRO A 42 3.87 7.26 32.88
CA PRO A 42 3.13 6.66 31.77
C PRO A 42 2.43 7.67 30.83
N SER A 43 3.01 7.91 29.65
CA SER A 43 2.48 8.83 28.65
C SER A 43 1.80 8.14 27.46
N LEU A 44 1.92 6.81 27.34
CA LEU A 44 1.36 6.03 26.25
C LEU A 44 0.04 5.36 26.66
N SER A 45 -1.05 5.78 26.04
CA SER A 45 -2.34 5.10 26.11
C SER A 45 -2.37 3.93 25.13
N VAL A 46 -2.77 2.77 25.64
CA VAL A 46 -2.99 1.55 24.86
C VAL A 46 -4.45 1.16 25.00
N THR A 47 -5.20 1.08 23.90
CA THR A 47 -6.64 0.78 23.92
C THR A 47 -6.97 -0.38 22.98
N LEU A 48 -7.76 -1.33 23.47
CA LEU A 48 -8.29 -2.41 22.65
C LEU A 48 -9.45 -1.89 21.79
N GLY A 49 -9.20 -1.71 20.50
CA GLY A 49 -10.21 -1.41 19.49
C GLY A 49 -10.91 -2.68 18.99
N ARG A 50 -11.91 -2.50 18.11
CA ARG A 50 -12.72 -3.62 17.58
C ARG A 50 -11.94 -4.61 16.71
N LYS A 51 -10.83 -4.17 16.09
CA LYS A 51 -10.01 -4.96 15.15
C LYS A 51 -8.51 -4.84 15.40
N ALA A 52 -8.09 -3.95 16.29
CA ALA A 52 -6.69 -3.59 16.48
C ALA A 52 -6.44 -3.01 17.87
N ILE A 53 -5.18 -3.07 18.30
CA ILE A 53 -4.65 -2.37 19.47
C ILE A 53 -4.24 -0.96 19.02
N LEU A 54 -4.75 0.06 19.69
CA LEU A 54 -4.54 1.47 19.37
C LEU A 54 -3.58 2.11 20.37
N PHE A 55 -2.73 2.99 19.87
CA PHE A 55 -1.72 3.70 20.64
C PHE A 55 -1.93 5.21 20.52
N HIS A 56 -1.73 5.93 21.61
CA HIS A 56 -1.67 7.38 21.60
C HIS A 56 -0.71 7.89 22.69
N CYS A 57 0.33 8.59 22.27
CA CYS A 57 1.28 9.21 23.19
C CYS A 57 0.88 10.66 23.46
N PHE A 58 0.65 11.00 24.73
CA PHE A 58 0.30 12.37 25.14
C PHE A 58 1.49 13.32 25.21
N ALA A 59 2.73 12.80 25.12
CA ALA A 59 3.96 13.60 25.14
C ALA A 59 4.40 14.09 23.75
N GLY A 60 3.68 13.71 22.67
CA GLY A 60 3.90 14.24 21.33
C GLY A 60 4.63 13.35 20.33
N CYS A 61 4.92 12.08 20.67
CA CYS A 61 5.42 11.12 19.68
C CYS A 61 4.38 10.85 18.59
N SER A 62 4.86 10.73 17.35
CA SER A 62 4.01 10.28 16.25
C SER A 62 3.64 8.81 16.41
N ASN A 63 2.59 8.38 15.71
CA ASN A 63 2.22 6.95 15.70
C ASN A 63 3.34 6.11 15.08
N GLU A 64 4.01 6.63 14.06
CA GLU A 64 5.12 5.94 13.37
C GLU A 64 6.29 5.70 14.32
N GLU A 65 6.65 6.68 15.15
CA GLU A 65 7.73 6.56 16.13
C GLU A 65 7.41 5.51 17.20
N VAL A 66 6.18 5.52 17.71
CA VAL A 66 5.72 4.54 18.71
C VAL A 66 5.72 3.13 18.14
N ILE A 67 5.20 2.93 16.93
CA ILE A 67 5.18 1.62 16.26
C ILE A 67 6.61 1.14 15.98
N ALA A 68 7.49 1.99 15.48
CA ALA A 68 8.89 1.63 15.22
C ALA A 68 9.66 1.30 16.51
N ALA A 69 9.36 1.95 17.62
CA ALA A 69 9.92 1.62 18.92
C ALA A 69 9.41 0.27 19.46
N LEU A 70 8.11 -0.01 19.32
CA LEU A 70 7.51 -1.30 19.67
C LEU A 70 8.08 -2.46 18.84
N ASP A 71 8.30 -2.24 17.54
CA ASP A 71 8.89 -3.26 16.66
C ASP A 71 10.32 -3.63 17.08
N ARG A 72 11.14 -2.65 17.47
CA ARG A 72 12.48 -2.87 18.06
C ARG A 72 12.45 -3.68 19.37
N LEU A 73 11.32 -3.67 20.08
CA LEU A 73 11.07 -4.47 21.28
C LEU A 73 10.41 -5.83 20.98
N GLY A 74 10.26 -6.18 19.69
CA GLY A 74 9.72 -7.46 19.25
C GLY A 74 8.20 -7.49 19.06
N VAL A 75 7.51 -6.35 19.18
CA VAL A 75 6.06 -6.24 18.94
C VAL A 75 5.84 -5.77 17.50
N ARG A 76 5.63 -6.72 16.58
CA ARG A 76 5.52 -6.40 15.15
C ARG A 76 4.18 -5.75 14.81
N ASN A 77 4.11 -5.02 13.71
CA ASN A 77 2.85 -4.39 13.29
C ASN A 77 1.72 -5.41 13.02
N CYS A 78 2.03 -6.59 12.47
CA CYS A 78 1.04 -7.67 12.30
C CYS A 78 0.42 -8.11 13.61
N ASP A 79 1.13 -7.90 14.71
CA ASP A 79 0.73 -8.36 16.01
C ASP A 79 -0.36 -7.49 16.65
N LEU A 80 -0.55 -6.28 16.14
CA LEU A 80 -1.51 -5.31 16.65
C LEU A 80 -2.93 -5.54 16.14
N PHE A 81 -3.16 -6.50 15.23
CA PHE A 81 -4.45 -6.74 14.58
C PHE A 81 -5.02 -8.13 14.88
N ASP A 82 -6.35 -8.26 14.79
CA ASP A 82 -7.14 -9.46 15.12
C ASP A 82 -6.96 -10.66 14.17
N GLY A 83 -5.91 -10.66 13.32
CA GLY A 83 -5.69 -11.66 12.28
C GLY A 83 -6.63 -11.54 11.07
N SER A 84 -7.74 -10.80 11.16
CA SER A 84 -8.58 -10.43 10.00
C SER A 84 -7.86 -9.43 9.08
N SER A 85 -6.76 -8.85 9.56
CA SER A 85 -5.81 -8.02 8.82
C SER A 85 -4.39 -8.61 8.75
N ALA A 86 -4.26 -9.94 8.62
CA ALA A 86 -2.98 -10.61 8.30
C ALA A 86 -2.33 -10.17 6.94
N VAL A 87 -2.83 -9.09 6.33
CA VAL A 87 -2.31 -8.43 5.14
C VAL A 87 -1.58 -7.09 5.44
N ALA A 88 -1.30 -6.76 6.72
CA ALA A 88 -0.76 -5.46 7.10
C ALA A 88 0.77 -5.38 7.24
N ALA A 89 1.48 -6.45 7.63
CA ALA A 89 2.96 -6.44 7.65
C ALA A 89 3.59 -6.54 6.24
N ASP A 90 2.80 -7.02 5.27
CA ASP A 90 3.13 -7.05 3.84
C ASP A 90 2.95 -5.66 3.17
N ARG A 91 2.43 -4.66 3.91
CA ARG A 91 2.02 -3.37 3.33
C ARG A 91 3.13 -2.30 3.31
N GLN A 92 4.16 -2.43 4.15
CA GLN A 92 5.30 -1.50 4.10
C GLN A 92 6.17 -1.77 2.86
N GLU A 93 6.36 -3.04 2.47
CA GLU A 93 7.02 -3.42 1.21
C GLU A 93 6.09 -3.28 -0.01
N LYS A 94 4.78 -3.57 0.12
CA LYS A 94 3.79 -3.34 -0.96
C LYS A 94 3.44 -1.87 -1.21
N SER A 95 3.90 -0.93 -0.36
CA SER A 95 3.74 0.51 -0.60
C SER A 95 4.61 0.96 -1.77
N ALA A 96 5.84 0.43 -1.87
CA ALA A 96 6.69 0.62 -3.05
C ALA A 96 6.24 -0.27 -4.22
N PHE A 97 5.66 -1.43 -3.94
CA PHE A 97 5.45 -2.46 -4.94
C PHE A 97 3.97 -2.69 -5.26
N ASN A 98 3.44 -1.92 -6.21
CA ASN A 98 2.06 -2.10 -6.64
C ASN A 98 1.92 -3.42 -7.44
N SER A 99 1.42 -4.47 -6.78
CA SER A 99 1.21 -5.79 -7.41
C SER A 99 0.32 -5.73 -8.65
N ASN A 100 -0.62 -4.78 -8.72
CA ASN A 100 -1.43 -4.56 -9.90
C ASN A 100 -0.62 -3.93 -11.04
N ALA A 101 0.27 -2.98 -10.74
CA ALA A 101 1.16 -2.38 -11.74
C ALA A 101 2.08 -3.44 -12.38
N ARG A 102 2.71 -4.29 -11.55
CA ARG A 102 3.49 -5.43 -12.04
C ARG A 102 2.66 -6.40 -12.88
N ARG A 103 1.46 -6.73 -12.40
CA ARG A 103 0.56 -7.62 -13.14
C ARG A 103 0.23 -7.04 -14.51
N LEU A 104 -0.14 -5.76 -14.59
CA LEU A 104 -0.42 -5.10 -15.86
C LEU A 104 0.82 -5.08 -16.77
N TRP A 105 1.98 -4.76 -16.22
CA TRP A 105 3.24 -4.77 -16.96
C TRP A 105 3.56 -6.14 -17.57
N HIS A 106 3.45 -7.21 -16.78
CA HIS A 106 3.73 -8.57 -17.25
C HIS A 106 2.67 -9.10 -18.23
N SER A 107 1.42 -8.64 -18.13
CA SER A 107 0.37 -8.98 -19.10
C SER A 107 0.45 -8.18 -20.41
N ALA A 108 1.30 -7.16 -20.48
CA ALA A 108 1.41 -6.28 -21.64
C ALA A 108 2.39 -6.83 -22.69
N THR A 109 2.07 -6.56 -23.96
CA THR A 109 2.83 -7.00 -25.13
C THR A 109 3.82 -5.93 -25.58
N ALA A 110 4.75 -6.32 -26.47
CA ALA A 110 5.61 -5.35 -27.15
C ALA A 110 4.79 -4.33 -27.96
N ILE A 111 5.41 -3.18 -28.24
CA ILE A 111 4.82 -2.07 -28.99
C ILE A 111 4.55 -2.36 -30.47
N PRO A 112 5.40 -3.09 -31.23
CA PRO A 112 5.20 -3.27 -32.67
C PRO A 112 3.85 -3.89 -33.03
N GLY A 113 3.20 -3.35 -34.06
CA GLY A 113 1.88 -3.79 -34.53
C GLY A 113 0.71 -3.30 -33.67
N THR A 114 0.94 -2.38 -32.73
CA THR A 114 -0.11 -1.87 -31.82
C THR A 114 -0.42 -0.40 -32.06
N PRO A 115 -1.60 0.11 -31.63
CA PRO A 115 -1.90 1.55 -31.67
C PRO A 115 -0.86 2.42 -30.94
N ALA A 116 -0.12 1.86 -29.97
CA ALA A 116 0.94 2.59 -29.28
C ALA A 116 2.16 2.86 -30.18
N GLU A 117 2.43 2.01 -31.17
CA GLU A 117 3.47 2.26 -32.18
C GLU A 117 3.13 3.51 -33.00
N VAL A 118 1.88 3.61 -33.48
CA VAL A 118 1.38 4.77 -34.21
C VAL A 118 1.44 6.03 -33.35
N TYR A 119 1.03 5.93 -32.08
CA TYR A 119 1.13 7.03 -31.12
C TYR A 119 2.57 7.54 -30.97
N LEU A 120 3.53 6.64 -30.78
CA LEU A 120 4.94 6.99 -30.61
C LEU A 120 5.53 7.59 -31.88
N ALA A 121 5.22 7.03 -33.05
CA ALA A 121 5.65 7.57 -34.35
C ALA A 121 5.13 8.99 -34.58
N GLN A 122 3.86 9.27 -34.27
CA GLN A 122 3.27 10.62 -34.32
C GLN A 122 3.95 11.60 -33.35
N ARG A 123 4.64 11.10 -32.32
CA ARG A 123 5.40 11.88 -31.34
C ARG A 123 6.90 11.95 -31.67
N GLY A 124 7.33 11.43 -32.82
CA GLY A 124 8.73 11.40 -33.23
C GLY A 124 9.59 10.35 -32.52
N VAL A 125 8.96 9.39 -31.82
CA VAL A 125 9.67 8.31 -31.10
C VAL A 125 9.60 7.04 -31.96
N LEU A 126 10.65 6.83 -32.76
CA LEU A 126 10.69 5.75 -33.76
C LEU A 126 11.25 4.41 -33.23
N ARG A 127 11.95 4.44 -32.09
CA ARG A 127 12.45 3.24 -31.42
C ARG A 127 11.94 3.21 -29.99
N ALA A 128 10.91 2.41 -29.75
CA ALA A 128 10.36 2.23 -28.41
C ALA A 128 11.34 1.41 -27.55
N SER A 129 11.60 1.89 -26.33
CA SER A 129 12.31 1.12 -25.31
C SER A 129 11.46 -0.08 -24.85
N ASP A 130 12.11 -1.12 -24.35
CA ASP A 130 11.50 -2.25 -23.64
C ASP A 130 10.72 -1.85 -22.37
N GLN A 131 10.96 -0.64 -21.87
CA GLN A 131 10.20 0.03 -20.81
C GLN A 131 8.86 0.61 -21.30
N LEU A 132 8.54 0.46 -22.59
CA LEU A 132 7.24 0.74 -23.17
C LEU A 132 6.57 -0.57 -23.64
N ARG A 133 5.32 -0.76 -23.24
CA ARG A 133 4.50 -1.91 -23.64
C ARG A 133 3.07 -1.49 -23.97
N TYR A 134 2.32 -2.39 -24.57
CA TYR A 134 0.92 -2.17 -24.92
C TYR A 134 0.00 -3.16 -24.21
N LEU A 135 -1.15 -2.68 -23.74
CA LEU A 135 -2.19 -3.54 -23.19
C LEU A 135 -3.58 -3.11 -23.68
N GLN A 136 -4.22 -4.00 -24.45
CA GLN A 136 -5.53 -3.76 -25.07
C GLN A 136 -6.65 -3.54 -24.05
N ARG A 137 -6.57 -4.20 -22.88
CA ARG A 137 -7.57 -4.12 -21.81
C ARG A 137 -6.95 -3.59 -20.52
N THR A 138 -6.64 -2.30 -20.51
CA THR A 138 -6.07 -1.63 -19.33
C THR A 138 -7.20 -1.08 -18.45
N PRO A 139 -7.23 -1.39 -17.14
CA PRO A 139 -8.28 -0.93 -16.25
C PRO A 139 -8.20 0.58 -15.99
N LEU A 140 -9.36 1.23 -15.93
CA LEU A 140 -9.58 2.64 -15.62
C LEU A 140 -10.75 2.77 -14.63
N GLY A 141 -10.56 3.53 -13.56
CA GLY A 141 -11.60 3.78 -12.55
C GLY A 141 -11.54 2.87 -11.32
N PRO A 142 -12.39 3.12 -10.31
CA PRO A 142 -12.40 2.40 -9.05
C PRO A 142 -13.02 1.00 -9.18
N ARG A 143 -12.78 0.15 -8.17
CA ARG A 143 -13.40 -1.17 -8.06
C ARG A 143 -14.92 -1.03 -8.05
N GLY A 144 -15.61 -1.80 -8.89
CA GLY A 144 -17.07 -1.74 -9.05
C GLY A 144 -17.56 -0.83 -10.19
N ALA A 145 -16.71 0.04 -10.72
CA ALA A 145 -16.99 0.88 -11.89
C ALA A 145 -15.82 0.88 -12.89
N VAL A 146 -15.07 -0.23 -12.94
CA VAL A 146 -13.87 -0.33 -13.78
C VAL A 146 -14.24 -0.43 -15.25
N GLN A 147 -13.68 0.46 -16.05
CA GLN A 147 -13.71 0.40 -17.50
C GLN A 147 -12.38 -0.18 -18.01
N PHE A 148 -12.39 -0.78 -19.19
CA PHE A 148 -11.17 -1.30 -19.81
C PHE A 148 -10.96 -0.61 -21.14
N LEU A 149 -9.80 0.02 -21.29
CA LEU A 149 -9.43 0.76 -22.48
C LEU A 149 -8.03 0.36 -22.95
N PRO A 150 -7.73 0.47 -24.26
CA PRO A 150 -6.38 0.34 -24.76
C PRO A 150 -5.44 1.36 -24.11
N ALA A 151 -4.24 0.93 -23.74
CA ALA A 151 -3.22 1.85 -23.25
C ALA A 151 -1.80 1.42 -23.59
N MET A 152 -0.96 2.42 -23.84
CA MET A 152 0.48 2.27 -23.72
C MET A 152 0.87 2.34 -22.24
N LEU A 153 1.68 1.40 -21.78
CA LEU A 153 2.26 1.35 -20.46
C LEU A 153 3.72 1.78 -20.53
N ALA A 154 4.12 2.72 -19.69
CA ALA A 154 5.52 2.99 -19.39
C ALA A 154 5.84 2.47 -17.99
N ALA A 155 6.86 1.61 -17.88
CA ALA A 155 7.32 1.10 -16.59
C ALA A 155 7.98 2.21 -15.78
N VAL A 156 7.76 2.17 -14.46
CA VAL A 156 8.49 2.97 -13.48
C VAL A 156 9.23 1.98 -12.62
N THR A 157 10.56 2.04 -12.67
CA THR A 157 11.44 1.03 -12.12
C THR A 157 12.34 1.60 -11.04
N THR A 158 12.72 0.72 -10.12
CA THR A 158 13.80 0.91 -9.15
C THR A 158 14.73 -0.31 -9.26
N ASP A 159 15.74 -0.37 -8.41
CA ASP A 159 16.61 -1.53 -8.22
C ASP A 159 15.83 -2.82 -7.87
N VAL A 160 14.67 -2.71 -7.23
CA VAL A 160 13.78 -3.85 -6.93
C VAL A 160 12.81 -4.23 -8.07
N GLY A 161 12.86 -3.51 -9.20
CA GLY A 161 12.06 -3.78 -10.40
C GLY A 161 10.91 -2.79 -10.61
N VAL A 162 9.86 -3.21 -11.34
CA VAL A 162 8.73 -2.34 -11.69
C VAL A 162 7.85 -2.06 -10.47
N ILE A 163 7.82 -0.80 -10.05
CA ILE A 163 7.07 -0.32 -8.87
C ILE A 163 5.72 0.31 -9.24
N ALA A 164 5.64 0.91 -10.43
CA ALA A 164 4.44 1.53 -10.97
C ALA A 164 4.40 1.45 -12.50
N VAL A 165 3.24 1.75 -13.07
CA VAL A 165 3.08 1.93 -14.52
C VAL A 165 2.38 3.25 -14.80
N HIS A 166 2.92 4.01 -15.74
CA HIS A 166 2.22 5.14 -16.32
C HIS A 166 1.41 4.68 -17.54
N ARG A 167 0.10 4.87 -17.50
CA ARG A 167 -0.84 4.46 -18.55
C ARG A 167 -1.19 5.66 -19.41
N THR A 168 -0.91 5.58 -20.70
CA THR A 168 -1.40 6.51 -21.71
C THR A 168 -2.51 5.81 -22.47
N PHE A 169 -3.75 6.16 -22.15
CA PHE A 169 -4.93 5.58 -22.78
C PHE A 169 -5.08 6.09 -24.20
N LEU A 170 -5.28 5.15 -25.11
CA LEU A 170 -5.37 5.40 -26.54
C LEU A 170 -6.77 5.09 -27.05
N ASP A 171 -7.18 5.85 -28.05
CA ASP A 171 -8.36 5.56 -28.84
C ASP A 171 -8.13 4.29 -29.68
N SER A 172 -9.14 3.43 -29.75
CA SER A 172 -9.03 2.15 -30.42
C SER A 172 -8.90 2.35 -31.93
N GLY A 173 -7.67 2.19 -32.45
CA GLY A 173 -7.39 2.12 -33.88
C GLY A 173 -6.77 3.38 -34.51
N SER A 174 -6.84 4.54 -33.85
CA SER A 174 -6.29 5.79 -34.41
C SER A 174 -4.89 6.15 -33.90
N GLY A 175 -4.41 5.49 -32.85
CA GLY A 175 -3.16 5.84 -32.17
C GLY A 175 -3.20 7.21 -31.50
N ARG A 176 -4.37 7.84 -31.39
CA ARG A 176 -4.57 9.10 -30.67
C ARG A 176 -4.85 8.85 -29.19
N LEU A 177 -4.76 9.89 -28.38
CA LEU A 177 -5.21 9.83 -26.98
C LEU A 177 -6.70 9.54 -26.93
N ALA A 178 -7.13 8.75 -25.94
CA ALA A 178 -8.55 8.49 -25.69
C ALA A 178 -9.30 9.79 -25.34
N GLY A 179 -10.55 9.89 -25.78
CA GLY A 179 -11.39 11.10 -25.69
C GLY A 179 -11.99 11.40 -24.33
N PHE A 180 -11.19 11.37 -23.25
CA PHE A 180 -11.64 11.73 -21.91
C PHE A 180 -10.61 12.60 -21.18
N GLU A 181 -11.03 13.24 -20.09
CA GLU A 181 -10.16 14.14 -19.33
C GLU A 181 -8.98 13.39 -18.70
N ARG A 182 -7.77 13.92 -18.91
CA ARG A 182 -6.51 13.35 -18.39
C ARG A 182 -6.35 11.87 -18.77
N PRO A 183 -6.11 11.56 -20.06
CA PRO A 183 -5.92 10.19 -20.55
C PRO A 183 -4.55 9.58 -20.19
N LYS A 184 -3.73 10.31 -19.43
CA LYS A 184 -2.42 9.89 -18.92
C LYS A 184 -2.51 9.73 -17.41
N ARG A 185 -2.36 8.51 -16.88
CA ARG A 185 -2.61 8.20 -15.46
C ARG A 185 -1.63 7.16 -14.92
N ALA A 186 -1.05 7.45 -13.77
CA ALA A 186 -0.22 6.49 -13.05
C ALA A 186 -1.06 5.41 -12.34
N LEU A 187 -0.48 4.23 -12.15
CA LEU A 187 -0.94 3.21 -11.23
C LEU A 187 0.26 2.75 -10.39
N GLY A 188 0.20 3.00 -9.08
CA GLY A 188 1.34 2.86 -8.17
C GLY A 188 1.85 4.22 -7.69
N SER A 189 2.73 4.22 -6.69
CA SER A 189 3.45 5.42 -6.26
C SER A 189 4.57 5.72 -7.23
N LEU A 190 4.75 6.98 -7.61
CA LEU A 190 5.81 7.39 -8.54
C LEU A 190 7.11 7.83 -7.85
N GLY A 191 7.19 7.65 -6.52
CA GLY A 191 8.22 8.30 -5.70
C GLY A 191 7.79 9.70 -5.29
#